data_AF-A0A7C7PM72-F1
#
_entry.id   AF-A0A7C7PM72-F1
#
_cell.length_a   1.000
_cell.length_b   1.000
_cell.length_c   1.000
_cell.angle_alpha   90.00
_cell.angle_beta   90.00
_cell.angle_gamma   90.00
#
_symmetry.space_group_name_H-M   'P 1'
#
loop_
_entity.id
_entity.type
_entity.pdbx_description
1 polymer ?
#
loop_
_entity_poly.entity_id
_entity_poly.type
_entity_poly.pdbx_seq_one_letter_code
_entity_poly.pdbx_strand_id
1 'polypeptide(L)'
;MPKRETQTVFEALLRAGFLASRARILHDGDFTLVPVDDDAPPQLGDEFARFDEVEAEQPEVEPHKWIDHLKDILPEETIEEFGEFWGNSQDIMGDLLVFRIEREVDQFKQEVAIAKLMHAKKARLALCDHGVEGEFRVRQLEPLALRNGVDILDLEQIALLDDEERQEQLSTRTLVREHMRS
;
A
#
# COMPACT_ATOMS: atom_id res chain seq x y z
N MET A 1 11.81 16.09 24.19
CA MET A 1 11.75 15.61 25.60
C MET A 1 12.71 14.44 25.82
N PRO A 2 13.28 14.21 27.03
CA PRO A 2 14.18 13.08 27.26
C PRO A 2 13.50 11.73 27.04
N LYS A 3 14.22 10.73 26.50
CA LYS A 3 13.66 9.41 26.15
C LYS A 3 12.85 8.75 27.27
N ARG A 4 13.34 8.83 28.52
CA ARG A 4 12.68 8.27 29.71
C ARG A 4 11.32 8.88 30.04
N GLU A 5 11.04 10.10 29.57
CA GLU A 5 9.80 10.84 29.83
C GLU A 5 8.76 10.66 28.71
N THR A 6 9.15 10.04 27.59
CA THR A 6 8.30 9.89 26.38
C THR A 6 6.91 9.35 26.72
N GLN A 7 6.83 8.22 27.44
CA GLN A 7 5.55 7.58 27.77
C GLN A 7 4.65 8.49 28.61
N THR A 8 5.22 9.16 29.61
CA THR A 8 4.46 10.05 30.50
C THR A 8 3.92 11.25 29.75
N VAL A 9 4.74 11.89 28.91
CA VAL A 9 4.31 13.06 28.11
C VAL A 9 3.28 12.65 27.06
N PHE A 10 3.47 11.51 26.41
CA PHE A 10 2.52 10.94 25.45
C PHE A 10 1.14 10.74 26.09
N GLU A 11 1.07 10.10 27.26
CA GLU A 11 -0.19 9.86 27.97
C GLU A 11 -0.85 11.16 28.44
N ALA A 12 -0.07 12.18 28.80
CA ALA A 12 -0.57 13.50 29.17
C ALA A 12 -1.19 14.22 27.97
N LEU A 13 -0.49 14.25 26.82
CA LEU A 13 -1.02 14.82 25.57
C LEU A 13 -2.26 14.08 25.08
N LEU A 14 -2.27 12.75 25.14
CA LEU A 14 -3.43 11.93 24.79
C LEU A 14 -4.65 12.26 25.67
N ARG A 15 -4.44 12.37 26.99
CA ARG A 15 -5.51 12.70 27.94
C ARG A 15 -6.05 14.12 27.76
N ALA A 16 -5.17 15.06 27.40
CA ALA A 16 -5.53 16.43 27.10
C ALA A 16 -6.20 16.59 25.73
N GLY A 17 -6.14 15.56 24.87
CA GLY A 17 -6.68 15.60 23.51
C GLY A 17 -5.81 16.38 22.52
N PHE A 18 -4.52 16.58 22.83
CA PHE A 18 -3.58 17.36 22.02
C PHE A 18 -2.63 16.48 21.19
N LEU A 19 -2.77 15.16 21.24
CA LEU A 19 -1.88 14.24 20.55
C LEU A 19 -2.31 14.08 19.08
N ALA A 20 -1.41 14.35 18.14
CA ALA A 20 -1.61 14.01 16.73
C ALA A 20 -1.55 12.49 16.52
N SER A 21 -2.71 11.84 16.58
CA SER A 21 -2.82 10.36 16.60
C SER A 21 -2.27 9.63 15.38
N ARG A 22 -2.12 10.31 14.24
CA ARG A 22 -1.61 9.74 12.98
C ARG A 22 -0.11 9.96 12.77
N ALA A 23 0.51 10.81 13.59
CA ALA A 23 1.93 11.13 13.49
C ALA A 23 2.76 10.14 14.31
N ARG A 24 3.99 9.88 13.85
CA ARG A 24 4.94 9.00 14.54
C ARG A 24 5.70 9.80 15.59
N ILE A 25 6.05 9.12 16.67
CA ILE A 25 7.06 9.59 17.62
C ILE A 25 8.42 9.57 16.92
N LEU A 26 9.13 10.70 16.93
CA LEU A 26 10.44 10.83 16.28
C LEU A 26 11.57 10.84 17.32
N HIS A 27 12.77 10.52 16.87
CA HIS A 27 13.97 10.56 17.71
C HIS A 27 14.93 11.64 17.21
N ASP A 28 15.39 12.49 18.13
CA ASP A 28 16.36 13.56 17.87
C ASP A 28 17.47 13.49 18.90
N GLY A 29 18.55 12.75 18.57
CA GLY A 29 19.67 12.50 19.47
C GLY A 29 19.25 11.81 20.78
N ASP A 30 19.45 12.51 21.89
CA ASP A 30 19.08 12.07 23.25
C ASP A 30 17.61 12.38 23.61
N PHE A 31 16.90 13.04 22.71
CA PHE A 31 15.51 13.42 22.87
C PHE A 31 14.59 12.59 21.98
N THR A 32 13.33 12.60 22.38
CA THR A 32 12.18 12.11 21.63
C THR A 32 11.28 13.30 21.32
N LEU A 33 10.65 13.29 20.15
CA LEU A 33 9.62 14.24 19.75
C LEU A 33 8.27 13.49 19.76
N VAL A 34 7.32 13.97 20.55
CA VAL A 34 5.96 13.44 20.59
C VAL A 34 5.07 14.42 19.84
N PRO A 35 4.29 13.95 18.85
CA PRO A 35 3.60 14.85 17.94
C PRO A 35 2.37 15.47 18.60
N VAL A 36 2.16 16.76 18.33
CA VAL A 36 1.04 17.56 18.81
C VAL A 36 0.10 17.81 17.63
N ASP A 37 -1.20 17.78 17.88
CA ASP A 37 -2.23 18.03 16.88
C ASP A 37 -2.24 19.50 16.45
N ASP A 38 -2.44 19.78 15.16
CA ASP A 38 -2.46 21.14 14.62
C ASP A 38 -3.64 21.96 15.20
N ASP A 39 -4.71 21.29 15.66
CA ASP A 39 -5.84 21.93 16.33
C ASP A 39 -5.59 22.20 17.83
N ALA A 40 -4.42 21.83 18.36
CA ALA A 40 -4.08 22.09 19.75
C ALA A 40 -3.94 23.61 20.03
N PRO A 41 -4.26 24.07 21.25
CA PRO A 41 -4.13 25.48 21.58
C PRO A 41 -2.65 25.92 21.50
N PRO A 42 -2.36 27.17 21.10
CA PRO A 42 -0.98 27.70 21.02
C PRO A 42 -0.20 27.65 22.35
N GLN A 43 -0.91 27.46 23.46
CA GLN A 43 -0.34 27.21 24.78
C GLN A 43 -0.99 25.94 25.33
N LEU A 44 -0.22 24.84 25.37
CA LEU A 44 -0.70 23.54 25.84
C LEU A 44 -0.94 23.49 27.37
N GLY A 45 -0.46 24.50 28.11
CA GLY A 45 -0.60 24.65 29.56
C GLY A 45 0.69 24.42 30.34
N ASP A 46 0.67 24.75 31.63
CA ASP A 46 1.85 24.75 32.52
C ASP A 46 2.55 23.38 32.61
N GLU A 47 1.79 22.28 32.45
CA GLU A 47 2.32 20.92 32.47
C GLU A 47 3.33 20.65 31.35
N PHE A 48 3.16 21.32 30.20
CA PHE A 48 4.01 21.17 29.02
C PHE A 48 5.02 22.30 28.84
N ALA A 49 4.91 23.39 29.61
CA ALA A 49 5.72 24.60 29.48
C ALA A 49 7.25 24.38 29.65
N ARG A 50 7.66 23.23 30.20
CA ARG A 50 9.08 22.85 30.35
C ARG A 50 9.66 22.17 29.10
N PHE A 51 8.85 21.88 28.09
CA PHE A 51 9.26 21.24 26.86
C PHE A 51 9.26 22.25 25.72
N ASP A 52 10.24 22.14 24.85
CA ASP A 52 10.31 22.96 23.64
C ASP A 52 9.39 22.37 22.56
N GLU A 53 8.59 23.24 21.94
CA GLU A 53 7.86 22.95 20.72
C GLU A 53 8.82 23.09 19.53
N VAL A 54 8.86 22.06 18.68
CA VAL A 54 9.73 22.02 17.50
C VAL A 54 8.93 21.56 16.30
N GLU A 55 9.17 22.21 15.16
CA GLU A 55 8.64 21.77 13.88
C GLU A 55 9.54 20.62 13.36
N ALA A 56 8.92 19.49 13.03
CA ALA A 56 9.63 18.31 12.54
C ALA A 56 8.85 17.63 11.43
N GLU A 57 9.54 17.27 10.36
CA GLU A 57 8.96 16.57 9.22
C GLU A 57 8.61 15.13 9.61
N GLN A 58 7.36 14.74 9.40
CA GLN A 58 6.91 13.37 9.60
C GLN A 58 7.38 12.51 8.41
N PRO A 59 7.94 11.32 8.65
CA PRO A 59 8.26 10.41 7.56
C PRO A 59 6.97 10.05 6.82
N GLU A 60 7.07 9.87 5.50
CA GLU A 60 5.93 9.40 4.71
C GLU A 60 5.35 8.12 5.32
N VAL A 61 4.03 8.09 5.45
CA VAL A 61 3.32 6.91 5.94
C VAL A 61 3.44 5.84 4.87
N GLU A 62 4.21 4.78 5.17
CA GLU A 62 4.27 3.61 4.29
C GLU A 62 2.84 3.08 4.03
N PRO A 63 2.47 2.85 2.76
CA PRO A 63 1.20 2.22 2.38
C PRO A 63 0.97 0.90 3.14
N HIS A 64 -0.08 0.85 3.95
CA HIS A 64 -0.41 -0.33 4.77
C HIS A 64 -1.25 -1.33 3.99
N LYS A 65 -2.01 -0.87 3.01
CA LYS A 65 -2.87 -1.66 2.12
C LYS A 65 -2.52 -1.35 0.67
N TRP A 66 -2.91 -2.27 -0.22
CA TRP A 66 -2.73 -2.06 -1.65
C TRP A 66 -3.43 -0.78 -2.15
N ILE A 67 -4.61 -0.47 -1.61
CA ILE A 67 -5.40 0.70 -2.01
C ILE A 67 -4.69 2.02 -1.70
N ASP A 68 -3.83 2.05 -0.68
CA ASP A 68 -3.07 3.24 -0.31
C ASP A 68 -2.06 3.63 -1.40
N HIS A 69 -1.73 2.73 -2.33
CA HIS A 69 -0.91 3.02 -3.52
C HIS A 69 -1.69 3.63 -4.68
N LEU A 70 -3.03 3.59 -4.67
CA LEU A 70 -3.82 4.20 -5.76
C LEU A 70 -3.61 5.71 -5.83
N LYS A 71 -3.32 6.38 -4.71
CA LYS A 71 -3.04 7.82 -4.66
C LYS A 71 -1.83 8.24 -5.50
N ASP A 72 -0.93 7.29 -5.78
CA ASP A 72 0.27 7.52 -6.60
C ASP A 72 -0.06 7.43 -8.10
N ILE A 73 -1.29 7.01 -8.46
CA ILE A 73 -1.70 6.65 -9.83
C ILE A 73 -2.96 7.44 -10.26
N LEU A 74 -3.94 7.56 -9.36
CA LEU A 74 -5.24 8.17 -9.60
C LEU A 74 -5.43 9.43 -8.73
N PRO A 75 -6.21 10.41 -9.20
CA PRO A 75 -6.62 11.56 -8.39
C PRO A 75 -7.40 11.12 -7.14
N GLU A 76 -7.19 11.83 -6.03
CA GLU A 76 -7.87 11.56 -4.75
C GLU A 76 -9.40 11.59 -4.89
N GLU A 77 -9.94 12.55 -5.65
CA GLU A 77 -11.38 12.66 -5.93
C GLU A 77 -11.97 11.39 -6.55
N THR A 78 -11.22 10.74 -7.46
CA THR A 78 -11.62 9.47 -8.08
C THR A 78 -11.61 8.32 -7.07
N ILE A 79 -10.61 8.28 -6.18
CA ILE A 79 -10.51 7.24 -5.15
C ILE A 79 -11.68 7.36 -4.18
N GLU A 80 -12.04 8.58 -3.78
CA GLU A 80 -13.17 8.85 -2.90
C GLU A 80 -14.52 8.52 -3.56
N GLU A 81 -14.72 8.92 -4.82
CA GLU A 81 -15.94 8.67 -5.59
C GLU A 81 -16.31 7.18 -5.63
N PHE A 82 -15.32 6.31 -5.82
CA PHE A 82 -15.52 4.86 -5.91
C PHE A 82 -15.18 4.10 -4.62
N GLY A 83 -15.10 4.78 -3.48
CA GLY A 83 -14.56 4.24 -2.22
C GLY A 83 -15.08 2.86 -1.81
N GLU A 84 -16.37 2.58 -1.99
CA GLU A 84 -16.98 1.29 -1.64
C GLU A 84 -16.73 0.15 -2.66
N PHE A 85 -16.34 0.49 -3.90
CA PHE A 85 -16.21 -0.45 -5.02
C PHE A 85 -14.80 -0.99 -5.22
N TRP A 86 -13.75 -0.38 -4.64
CA TRP A 86 -12.37 -0.81 -4.83
C TRP A 86 -12.09 -2.28 -4.44
N GLY A 87 -12.93 -2.84 -3.56
CA GLY A 87 -12.87 -4.24 -3.17
C GLY A 87 -11.55 -4.65 -2.49
N ASN A 88 -11.45 -5.89 -2.05
CA ASN A 88 -10.18 -6.44 -1.53
C ASN A 88 -9.88 -7.85 -2.07
N SER A 89 -10.63 -8.28 -3.10
CA SER A 89 -10.44 -9.59 -3.70
C SER A 89 -9.02 -9.69 -4.25
N GLN A 90 -8.28 -10.70 -3.80
CA GLN A 90 -6.99 -11.11 -4.35
C GLN A 90 -6.57 -12.47 -3.79
N ASP A 91 -5.95 -13.27 -4.63
CA ASP A 91 -5.33 -14.55 -4.30
C ASP A 91 -3.88 -14.52 -4.81
N ILE A 92 -2.93 -15.00 -4.00
CA ILE A 92 -1.54 -15.17 -4.41
C ILE A 92 -1.30 -16.64 -4.74
N MET A 93 -0.90 -16.93 -5.97
CA MET A 93 -0.55 -18.26 -6.47
C MET A 93 0.94 -18.28 -6.82
N GLY A 94 1.77 -18.55 -5.81
CA GLY A 94 3.22 -18.43 -5.90
C GLY A 94 3.67 -17.00 -6.19
N ASP A 95 4.09 -16.73 -7.41
CA ASP A 95 4.50 -15.41 -7.90
C ASP A 95 3.43 -14.71 -8.75
N LEU A 96 2.23 -15.28 -8.86
CA LEU A 96 1.09 -14.64 -9.53
C LEU A 96 0.15 -14.02 -8.51
N LEU A 97 -0.34 -12.82 -8.81
CA LEU A 97 -1.45 -12.18 -8.11
C LEU A 97 -2.68 -12.24 -9.01
N VAL A 98 -3.73 -12.91 -8.53
CA VAL A 98 -5.01 -13.02 -9.23
C VAL A 98 -6.04 -12.22 -8.45
N PHE A 99 -6.79 -11.34 -9.09
CA PHE A 99 -7.82 -10.54 -8.41
C PHE A 99 -9.09 -10.43 -9.24
N ARG A 100 -10.17 -10.00 -8.60
CA ARG A 100 -11.42 -9.60 -9.26
C ARG A 100 -11.68 -8.14 -8.99
N ILE A 101 -12.37 -7.50 -9.93
CA ILE A 101 -12.73 -6.10 -9.84
C ILE A 101 -14.24 -5.95 -10.00
N GLU A 102 -14.82 -5.01 -9.24
CA GLU A 102 -16.23 -4.66 -9.38
C GLU A 102 -16.45 -3.88 -10.66
N ARG A 103 -17.66 -3.99 -11.22
CA ARG A 103 -17.98 -3.41 -12.53
C ARG A 103 -17.82 -1.89 -12.54
N GLU A 104 -18.15 -1.24 -11.43
CA GLU A 104 -18.11 0.21 -11.24
C GLU A 104 -16.70 0.78 -11.37
N VAL A 105 -15.68 -0.02 -11.06
CA VAL A 105 -14.26 0.36 -11.12
C VAL A 105 -13.47 -0.42 -12.17
N ASP A 106 -14.12 -1.20 -13.03
CA ASP A 106 -13.46 -2.00 -14.09
C ASP A 106 -12.61 -1.14 -15.03
N GLN A 107 -13.02 0.11 -15.26
CA GLN A 107 -12.25 1.09 -16.04
C GLN A 107 -10.88 1.43 -15.44
N PHE A 108 -10.65 1.15 -14.15
CA PHE A 108 -9.40 1.38 -13.42
C PHE A 108 -8.64 0.07 -13.13
N LYS A 109 -8.99 -1.03 -13.83
CA LYS A 109 -8.42 -2.36 -13.54
C LYS A 109 -6.90 -2.42 -13.65
N GLN A 110 -6.31 -1.61 -14.52
CA GLN A 110 -4.86 -1.55 -14.70
C GLN A 110 -4.18 -0.86 -13.52
N GLU A 111 -4.72 0.27 -13.06
CA GLU A 111 -4.24 1.03 -11.91
C GLU A 111 -4.36 0.19 -10.64
N VAL A 112 -5.48 -0.53 -10.48
CA VAL A 112 -5.67 -1.52 -9.41
C VAL A 112 -4.62 -2.63 -9.49
N ALA A 113 -4.34 -3.16 -10.68
CA ALA A 113 -3.31 -4.19 -10.86
C ALA A 113 -1.92 -3.68 -10.45
N ILE A 114 -1.55 -2.47 -10.86
CA ILE A 114 -0.27 -1.82 -10.53
C ILE A 114 -0.17 -1.61 -9.01
N ALA A 115 -1.18 -1.01 -8.38
CA ALA A 115 -1.21 -0.77 -6.94
C ALA A 115 -1.14 -2.08 -6.12
N LYS A 116 -1.86 -3.12 -6.55
CA LYS A 116 -1.78 -4.46 -5.94
C LYS A 116 -0.39 -5.05 -6.10
N LEU A 117 0.25 -4.88 -7.24
CA LEU A 117 1.60 -5.37 -7.47
C LEU A 117 2.61 -4.60 -6.61
N MET A 118 2.54 -3.26 -6.53
CA MET A 118 3.37 -2.43 -5.64
C MET A 118 3.37 -2.96 -4.20
N HIS A 119 2.18 -3.32 -3.71
CA HIS A 119 2.01 -3.91 -2.38
C HIS A 119 2.55 -5.35 -2.30
N ALA A 120 2.20 -6.20 -3.27
CA ALA A 120 2.62 -7.59 -3.33
C ALA A 120 4.03 -7.76 -3.93
N LYS A 121 5.06 -7.34 -3.19
CA LYS A 121 6.46 -7.29 -3.64
C LYS A 121 7.04 -8.60 -4.22
N LYS A 122 6.44 -9.76 -3.91
CA LYS A 122 6.88 -11.07 -4.41
C LYS A 122 6.12 -11.54 -5.66
N ALA A 123 4.99 -10.92 -5.97
CA ALA A 123 4.26 -11.23 -7.18
C ALA A 123 4.94 -10.54 -8.37
N ARG A 124 5.06 -11.28 -9.47
CA ARG A 124 5.59 -10.80 -10.74
C ARG A 124 4.49 -10.36 -11.71
N LEU A 125 3.31 -10.94 -11.64
CA LEU A 125 2.24 -10.70 -12.63
C LEU A 125 0.91 -10.53 -11.92
N ALA A 126 0.19 -9.45 -12.24
CA ALA A 126 -1.18 -9.21 -11.78
C ALA A 126 -2.17 -9.57 -12.89
N LEU A 127 -3.14 -10.43 -12.54
CA LEU A 127 -4.11 -11.03 -13.45
C LEU A 127 -5.54 -10.74 -12.95
N CYS A 128 -6.39 -10.16 -13.79
CA CYS A 128 -7.82 -10.05 -13.51
C CYS A 128 -8.55 -11.35 -13.88
N ASP A 129 -9.32 -11.90 -12.94
CA ASP A 129 -10.09 -13.13 -13.08
C ASP A 129 -11.52 -12.83 -13.52
N HIS A 130 -11.83 -13.13 -14.78
CA HIS A 130 -13.15 -13.00 -15.39
C HIS A 130 -14.05 -14.22 -15.15
N GLY A 131 -13.65 -15.12 -14.24
CA GLY A 131 -14.38 -16.34 -13.92
C GLY A 131 -13.88 -17.55 -14.69
N VAL A 132 -14.71 -18.59 -14.77
CA VAL A 132 -14.34 -19.87 -15.40
C VAL A 132 -15.25 -20.17 -16.59
N GLU A 133 -14.68 -20.77 -17.62
CA GLU A 133 -15.41 -21.16 -18.82
C GLU A 133 -15.16 -22.63 -19.23
N GLY A 134 -16.11 -23.18 -19.97
CA GLY A 134 -16.02 -24.51 -20.56
C GLY A 134 -16.14 -25.67 -19.57
N GLU A 135 -16.14 -26.89 -20.10
CA GLU A 135 -16.27 -28.13 -19.33
C GLU A 135 -15.11 -28.32 -18.33
N PHE A 136 -13.91 -27.91 -18.73
CA PHE A 136 -12.71 -27.99 -17.91
C PHE A 136 -12.57 -26.85 -16.89
N ARG A 137 -13.51 -25.90 -16.86
CA ARG A 137 -13.55 -24.77 -15.93
C ARG A 137 -12.23 -23.98 -15.89
N VAL A 138 -11.70 -23.65 -17.06
CA VAL A 138 -10.47 -22.87 -17.18
C VAL A 138 -10.78 -21.43 -16.78
N ARG A 139 -9.92 -20.83 -15.94
CA ARG A 139 -10.07 -19.42 -15.55
C ARG A 139 -9.70 -18.51 -16.72
N GLN A 140 -10.52 -17.50 -16.97
CA GLN A 140 -10.24 -16.43 -17.91
C GLN A 140 -9.43 -15.36 -17.19
N LEU A 141 -8.10 -15.40 -17.37
CA LEU A 141 -7.15 -14.52 -16.71
C LEU A 141 -6.63 -13.48 -17.70
N GLU A 142 -6.85 -12.20 -17.40
CA GLU A 142 -6.33 -11.08 -18.17
C GLU A 142 -5.10 -10.49 -17.46
N PRO A 143 -3.90 -10.53 -18.07
CA PRO A 143 -2.74 -9.85 -17.52
C PRO A 143 -2.89 -8.34 -17.63
N LEU A 144 -2.63 -7.61 -16.54
CA LEU A 144 -2.82 -6.16 -16.48
C LEU A 144 -1.57 -5.38 -16.04
N ALA A 145 -0.67 -6.00 -15.29
CA ALA A 145 0.60 -5.40 -14.90
C ALA A 145 1.67 -6.46 -14.65
N LEU A 146 2.91 -6.16 -15.04
CA LEU A 146 4.07 -7.05 -14.94
C LEU A 146 5.19 -6.36 -14.17
N ARG A 147 5.75 -7.02 -13.17
CA ARG A 147 6.96 -6.55 -12.49
C ARG A 147 8.17 -6.96 -13.29
N ASN A 148 8.97 -5.98 -13.71
CA ASN A 148 10.26 -6.18 -14.35
C ASN A 148 11.36 -5.58 -13.46
N GLY A 149 11.97 -6.42 -12.62
CA GLY A 149 12.92 -5.95 -11.61
C GLY A 149 12.28 -5.03 -10.57
N VAL A 150 12.73 -3.78 -10.52
CA VAL A 150 12.17 -2.75 -9.61
C VAL A 150 10.94 -2.06 -10.20
N ASP A 151 10.78 -2.11 -11.53
CA ASP A 151 9.72 -1.43 -12.24
C ASP A 151 8.46 -2.31 -12.34
N ILE A 152 7.33 -1.64 -12.52
CA ILE A 152 6.05 -2.27 -12.85
C ILE A 152 5.62 -1.71 -14.21
N LEU A 153 5.48 -2.61 -15.17
CA LEU A 153 5.06 -2.33 -16.52
C LEU A 153 3.54 -2.41 -16.63
N ASP A 154 2.95 -1.39 -17.26
CA ASP A 154 1.57 -1.39 -17.70
C ASP A 154 1.37 -2.17 -19.03
N LEU A 155 0.15 -2.19 -19.56
CA LEU A 155 -0.20 -2.91 -20.78
C LEU A 155 0.51 -2.33 -22.02
N GLU A 156 0.70 -1.02 -22.09
CA GLU A 156 1.37 -0.38 -23.22
C GLU A 156 2.85 -0.79 -23.21
N GLN A 157 3.50 -0.75 -22.04
CA GLN A 157 4.88 -1.16 -21.86
C GLN A 157 5.08 -2.67 -22.07
N ILE A 158 4.15 -3.51 -21.59
CA ILE A 158 4.15 -4.96 -21.86
C ILE A 158 4.02 -5.23 -23.37
N ALA A 159 3.22 -4.43 -24.09
CA ALA A 159 3.04 -4.59 -25.53
C ALA A 159 4.29 -4.22 -26.34
N LEU A 160 5.22 -3.44 -25.78
CA LEU A 160 6.50 -3.07 -26.39
C LEU A 160 7.59 -4.12 -26.21
N LEU A 161 7.40 -5.11 -25.32
CA LEU A 161 8.30 -6.25 -25.21
C LEU A 161 8.28 -7.07 -26.50
N ASP A 162 9.41 -7.69 -26.83
CA ASP A 162 9.44 -8.63 -27.95
C ASP A 162 8.55 -9.86 -27.66
N ASP A 163 8.14 -10.56 -28.72
CA ASP A 163 7.16 -11.64 -28.60
C ASP A 163 7.63 -12.80 -27.70
N GLU A 164 8.93 -13.09 -27.67
CA GLU A 164 9.50 -14.18 -26.88
C GLU A 164 9.54 -13.79 -25.39
N GLU A 165 10.09 -12.61 -25.09
CA GLU A 165 10.12 -12.06 -23.73
C GLU A 165 8.71 -11.90 -23.17
N ARG A 166 7.77 -11.37 -23.96
CA ARG A 166 6.38 -11.21 -23.54
C ARG A 166 5.72 -12.54 -23.22
N GLN A 167 5.95 -13.58 -24.03
CA GLN A 167 5.40 -14.92 -23.76
C GLN A 167 5.99 -15.55 -22.49
N GLU A 168 7.29 -15.37 -22.25
CA GLU A 168 7.95 -15.86 -21.06
C GLU A 168 7.41 -15.17 -19.80
N GLN A 169 7.38 -13.84 -19.81
CA GLN A 169 6.98 -13.01 -18.67
C GLN A 169 5.48 -13.14 -18.32
N LEU A 170 4.62 -13.30 -19.33
CA LEU A 170 3.17 -13.49 -19.13
C LEU A 170 2.78 -14.94 -18.86
N SER A 171 3.74 -15.87 -18.82
CA SER A 171 3.46 -17.26 -18.49
C SER A 171 2.83 -17.38 -17.10
N THR A 172 1.77 -18.17 -16.96
CA THR A 172 1.17 -18.50 -15.66
C THR A 172 1.82 -19.72 -15.01
N ARG A 173 2.95 -20.19 -15.56
CA ARG A 173 3.76 -21.24 -14.93
C ARG A 173 4.49 -20.65 -13.72
N THR A 174 4.28 -21.28 -12.56
CA THR A 174 4.93 -20.87 -11.31
C THR A 174 5.86 -21.99 -10.85
N LEU A 175 7.04 -21.61 -10.36
CA LEU A 175 7.97 -22.54 -9.74
C LEU A 175 7.42 -22.99 -8.38
N VAL A 176 7.16 -24.28 -8.25
CA VAL A 176 6.79 -24.90 -6.98
C VAL A 176 8.07 -25.38 -6.29
N ARG A 177 8.40 -24.80 -5.13
CA ARG A 177 9.46 -25.36 -4.27
C ARG A 177 8.85 -26.44 -3.39
N GLU A 178 9.20 -27.69 -3.66
CA GLU A 178 8.88 -28.80 -2.75
C GLU A 178 9.76 -28.70 -1.50
N HIS A 179 9.15 -28.37 -0.36
CA HIS A 179 9.81 -28.59 0.92
C HIS A 179 9.68 -30.07 1.26
N MET A 180 10.70 -30.86 0.90
CA MET A 180 10.87 -32.18 1.50
C MET A 180 11.05 -31.98 3.01
N ARG A 181 10.08 -32.45 3.80
CA ARG A 181 10.25 -32.58 5.25
C ARG A 181 11.37 -33.61 5.48
N SER A 182 12.52 -33.15 5.92
CA SER A 182 13.57 -33.99 6.52
C SER A 182 13.13 -34.48 7.89
#